data_AF-A0A3P1V291-F1
#
_entry.id   AF-A0A3P1V291-F1
#
_cell.length_a   1.000
_cell.length_b   1.000
_cell.length_c   1.000
_cell.angle_alpha   90.00
_cell.angle_beta   90.00
_cell.angle_gamma   90.00
#
_symmetry.space_group_name_H-M   'P 1'
#
loop_
_entity.id
_entity.type
_entity.pdbx_description
1 polymer ?
#
loop_
_entity_poly.entity_id
_entity_poly.type
_entity_poly.pdbx_seq_one_letter_code
_entity_poly.pdbx_strand_id
1 'polypeptide(L)'
;MPWPLRPPAPVVARPPGISIPRRPRVRPPERPGRARHRCPALRGPLLPALVPLLAAALACCPAHGAAQDPGAAGPSAPAGAAWDDRGGLVLEPQEALDALEALPADLPAPQSWGQGGSRKGWFGEAWVDVDGDGCDTRNEILARDLSQADYSRSPGAQGPQEARGAGASVCPDATVWSGTLQDPYTGATIAFQRGQDTSAAVQIDHVVPLNYLYAHGAWSWPERTRLLVANDPLNLLAVDGDANEAKGACGPATCPMGSSETGTWQTAAGQGWWPANREYRCQYAQRFVSVASAYGLGLPQPDRDALRSALSDCLAGGDGTTSVLEDAAGTAREVGSRMAGSTVSLGLVALGALILGWGLIARGARGRRRAGARRRRSGRRR
;
A
#
# COMPACT_ATOMS: atom_id res chain seq x y z
N MET A 1 63.10 -38.03 -25.34
CA MET A 1 61.97 -37.66 -26.22
C MET A 1 61.52 -36.26 -25.82
N PRO A 2 61.76 -35.22 -26.63
CA PRO A 2 61.36 -33.86 -26.28
C PRO A 2 59.92 -33.57 -26.75
N TRP A 3 59.19 -32.81 -25.94
CA TRP A 3 57.82 -32.35 -26.16
C TRP A 3 57.71 -31.39 -27.35
N PRO A 4 56.58 -31.34 -28.08
CA PRO A 4 56.41 -30.40 -29.18
C PRO A 4 56.10 -28.98 -28.68
N LEU A 5 56.76 -28.00 -29.28
CA LEU A 5 56.54 -26.56 -29.09
C LEU A 5 55.17 -26.14 -29.65
N ARG A 6 54.43 -25.33 -28.90
CA ARG A 6 53.16 -24.73 -29.32
C ARG A 6 53.38 -23.69 -30.44
N PRO A 7 52.48 -23.57 -31.42
CA PRO A 7 52.54 -22.51 -32.44
C PRO A 7 52.19 -21.13 -31.85
N PRO A 8 52.69 -20.03 -32.43
CA PRO A 8 52.37 -18.68 -31.99
C PRO A 8 50.93 -18.27 -32.30
N ALA A 9 50.32 -17.50 -31.40
CA ALA A 9 48.97 -16.96 -31.55
C ALA A 9 48.86 -15.94 -32.70
N PRO A 10 47.71 -15.84 -33.38
CA PRO A 10 47.51 -14.86 -34.45
C PRO A 10 47.45 -13.43 -33.90
N VAL A 11 48.12 -12.51 -34.60
CA VAL A 11 48.09 -11.07 -34.36
C VAL A 11 46.74 -10.51 -34.82
N VAL A 12 45.89 -10.10 -33.87
CA VAL A 12 44.64 -9.38 -34.17
C VAL A 12 44.97 -7.92 -34.45
N ALA A 13 44.65 -7.46 -35.66
CA ALA A 13 44.78 -6.06 -36.05
C ALA A 13 43.80 -5.17 -35.25
N ARG A 14 44.30 -4.09 -34.67
CA ARG A 14 43.50 -3.06 -33.99
C ARG A 14 42.67 -2.27 -35.02
N PRO A 15 41.36 -2.03 -34.80
CA PRO A 15 40.59 -1.12 -35.63
C PRO A 15 41.06 0.34 -35.44
N PRO A 16 40.90 1.21 -36.46
CA PRO A 16 41.32 2.62 -36.39
C PRO A 16 40.50 3.40 -35.34
N GLY A 17 41.20 4.27 -34.62
CA GLY A 17 40.70 5.00 -33.47
C GLY A 17 39.53 5.93 -33.79
N ILE A 18 38.46 5.80 -33.02
CA ILE A 18 37.36 6.77 -32.97
C ILE A 18 37.82 7.93 -32.08
N SER A 19 37.97 9.11 -32.68
CA SER A 19 38.24 10.36 -32.00
C SER A 19 37.06 10.76 -31.11
N ILE A 20 37.21 10.65 -29.79
CA ILE A 20 36.22 11.13 -28.82
C ILE A 20 36.31 12.66 -28.73
N PRO A 21 35.24 13.43 -28.96
CA PRO A 21 35.25 14.87 -28.74
C PRO A 21 35.40 15.19 -27.25
N ARG A 22 36.34 16.08 -26.92
CA ARG A 22 36.56 16.59 -25.57
C ARG A 22 35.30 17.29 -25.06
N ARG A 23 34.77 16.83 -23.91
CA ARG A 23 33.71 17.54 -23.17
C ARG A 23 34.16 18.95 -22.79
N PRO A 24 33.30 19.98 -22.91
CA PRO A 24 33.62 21.31 -22.39
C PRO A 24 33.72 21.28 -20.85
N ARG A 25 34.73 21.99 -20.32
CA ARG A 25 34.90 22.18 -18.87
C ARG A 25 33.74 23.01 -18.33
N VAL A 26 32.87 22.39 -17.54
CA VAL A 26 31.88 23.08 -16.72
C VAL A 26 32.63 23.73 -15.55
N ARG A 27 32.54 25.06 -15.42
CA ARG A 27 33.03 25.80 -14.25
C ARG A 27 32.13 25.47 -13.05
N PRO A 28 32.68 25.29 -11.84
CA PRO A 28 31.86 25.12 -10.64
C PRO A 28 31.11 26.43 -10.32
N PRO A 29 29.90 26.36 -9.76
CA PRO A 29 29.15 27.55 -9.36
C PRO A 29 29.84 28.27 -8.19
N GLU A 30 29.93 29.59 -8.30
CA GLU A 30 30.39 30.49 -7.24
C GLU A 30 29.46 30.40 -6.02
N ARG A 31 30.06 30.32 -4.82
CA ARG A 31 29.33 30.37 -3.55
C ARG A 31 28.77 31.78 -3.33
N PRO A 32 27.47 31.96 -3.01
CA PRO A 32 26.97 33.27 -2.61
C PRO A 32 27.55 33.69 -1.27
N GLY A 33 28.00 34.94 -1.22
CA GLY A 33 28.72 35.56 -0.11
C GLY A 33 27.90 35.64 1.18
N ARG A 34 28.60 35.37 2.29
CA ARG A 34 28.12 35.51 3.67
C ARG A 34 27.88 37.00 3.97
N ALA A 35 26.63 37.46 3.90
CA ALA A 35 26.24 38.76 4.41
C ALA A 35 26.30 38.76 5.94
N ARG A 36 27.31 39.43 6.50
CA ARG A 36 27.42 39.70 7.94
C ARG A 36 26.54 40.89 8.28
N HIS A 37 25.37 40.66 8.86
CA HIS A 37 24.59 41.73 9.47
C HIS A 37 25.29 42.20 10.76
N ARG A 38 25.77 43.45 10.74
CA ARG A 38 26.28 44.18 11.90
C ARG A 38 25.08 44.80 12.63
N CYS A 39 24.87 44.46 13.90
CA CYS A 39 24.03 45.24 14.81
C CYS A 39 24.77 46.53 15.23
N PRO A 40 24.14 47.71 15.21
CA PRO A 40 24.71 48.90 15.81
C PRO A 40 24.43 48.91 17.32
N ALA A 41 25.48 49.13 18.10
CA ALA A 41 25.41 49.43 19.52
C ALA A 41 25.05 50.90 19.72
N LEU A 42 24.07 51.18 20.59
CA LEU A 42 23.79 52.52 21.12
C LEU A 42 24.16 52.56 22.60
N ARG A 43 24.98 53.55 22.96
CA ARG A 43 25.53 53.82 24.29
C ARG A 43 24.70 54.91 25.00
N GLY A 44 24.19 54.58 26.19
CA GLY A 44 24.04 55.42 27.40
C GLY A 44 23.05 56.61 27.42
N PRO A 45 22.82 57.27 28.59
CA PRO A 45 23.39 57.02 29.93
C PRO A 45 22.37 56.97 31.11
N LEU A 46 22.96 56.80 32.30
CA LEU A 46 22.50 56.59 33.69
C LEU A 46 21.55 57.64 34.31
N LEU A 47 20.76 57.23 35.33
CA LEU A 47 20.69 57.77 36.72
C LEU A 47 19.57 57.05 37.55
N PRO A 48 19.53 57.12 38.90
CA PRO A 48 19.32 55.97 39.78
C PRO A 48 18.09 56.03 40.71
N ALA A 49 17.91 54.94 41.47
CA ALA A 49 17.25 54.84 42.77
C ALA A 49 15.71 54.80 42.84
N LEU A 50 15.16 53.67 43.29
CA LEU A 50 14.37 53.54 44.53
C LEU A 50 13.83 52.10 44.66
N VAL A 51 14.24 51.43 45.73
CA VAL A 51 13.57 50.25 46.31
C VAL A 51 12.70 50.78 47.45
N PRO A 52 11.47 50.28 47.64
CA PRO A 52 11.26 49.44 48.82
C PRO A 52 10.37 48.20 48.60
N LEU A 53 10.73 47.17 49.36
CA LEU A 53 9.94 46.09 49.98
C LEU A 53 8.48 45.89 49.55
N LEU A 54 8.16 44.66 49.14
CA LEU A 54 7.10 43.92 49.79
C LEU A 54 7.46 42.43 49.92
N ALA A 55 7.22 41.92 51.12
CA ALA A 55 7.62 40.63 51.62
C ALA A 55 6.61 39.52 51.24
N ALA A 56 7.17 38.31 51.17
CA ALA A 56 6.58 37.04 51.59
C ALA A 56 5.22 36.62 51.02
N ALA A 57 5.26 35.71 50.05
CA ALA A 57 4.33 34.58 50.00
C ALA A 57 5.11 33.32 49.57
N LEU A 58 5.63 32.59 50.56
CA LEU A 58 5.86 31.14 50.43
C LEU A 58 4.49 30.47 50.55
N ALA A 59 3.98 29.87 49.47
CA ALA A 59 3.09 28.71 49.53
C ALA A 59 2.86 28.11 48.13
N CYS A 60 3.15 26.82 48.01
CA CYS A 60 2.73 25.89 46.95
C CYS A 60 3.25 26.13 45.52
N CYS A 61 4.49 25.69 45.25
CA CYS A 61 4.78 25.05 43.97
C CYS A 61 4.38 23.57 44.09
N PRO A 62 3.31 23.08 43.43
CA PRO A 62 3.30 21.66 43.08
C PRO A 62 4.44 21.45 42.08
N ALA A 63 5.17 20.36 42.26
CA ALA A 63 6.12 19.90 41.25
C ALA A 63 5.39 19.90 39.90
N HIS A 64 5.90 20.69 38.94
CA HIS A 64 5.49 20.57 37.55
C HIS A 64 5.92 19.16 37.11
N GLY A 65 5.03 18.19 37.29
CA GLY A 65 5.04 16.97 36.50
C GLY A 65 5.06 17.44 35.05
N ALA A 66 6.07 16.99 34.31
CA ALA A 66 6.12 17.15 32.87
C ALA A 66 4.77 16.70 32.31
N ALA A 67 3.97 17.67 31.86
CA ALA A 67 2.80 17.39 31.06
C ALA A 67 3.33 16.70 29.80
N GLN A 68 3.14 15.39 29.71
CA GLN A 68 3.28 14.69 28.45
C GLN A 68 2.22 15.28 27.52
N ASP A 69 2.69 15.95 26.48
CA ASP A 69 1.88 16.39 25.36
C ASP A 69 1.13 15.16 24.81
N PRO A 70 -0.21 15.08 24.87
CA PRO A 70 -0.94 13.92 24.37
C PRO A 70 -1.02 13.88 22.82
N GLY A 71 -0.21 14.70 22.13
CA GLY A 71 -0.25 14.88 20.67
C GLY A 71 0.86 14.21 19.86
N ALA A 72 1.77 13.43 20.49
CA ALA A 72 2.94 12.87 19.79
C ALA A 72 3.05 11.34 19.80
N ALA A 73 2.01 10.62 20.25
CA ALA A 73 1.95 9.17 20.09
C ALA A 73 1.41 8.85 18.69
N GLY A 74 2.28 8.95 17.69
CA GLY A 74 2.05 8.26 16.43
C GLY A 74 1.99 6.75 16.69
N PRO A 75 1.32 5.97 15.83
CA PRO A 75 1.29 4.52 15.97
C PRO A 75 2.73 4.00 15.96
N SER A 76 3.17 3.50 17.11
CA SER A 76 4.40 2.77 17.28
C SER A 76 4.12 1.31 16.93
N ALA A 77 5.01 0.71 16.14
CA ALA A 77 4.91 -0.68 15.73
C ALA A 77 4.58 -1.59 16.94
N PRO A 78 3.65 -2.56 16.82
CA PRO A 78 3.20 -3.38 17.94
C PRO A 78 4.38 -3.99 18.70
N ALA A 79 4.37 -3.80 20.03
CA ALA A 79 5.38 -4.35 20.93
C ALA A 79 5.09 -5.84 21.19
N GLY A 80 6.03 -6.73 20.87
CA GLY A 80 5.95 -8.14 21.28
C GLY A 80 6.77 -9.13 20.45
N ALA A 81 6.95 -8.87 19.15
CA ALA A 81 7.74 -9.71 18.25
C ALA A 81 9.09 -9.06 17.90
N ALA A 82 10.10 -9.88 17.59
CA ALA A 82 11.31 -9.39 16.93
C ALA A 82 10.94 -8.76 15.58
N TRP A 83 11.75 -7.83 15.08
CA TRP A 83 11.42 -7.06 13.89
C TRP A 83 11.18 -7.96 12.67
N ASP A 84 12.08 -8.92 12.43
CA ASP A 84 11.99 -9.89 11.34
C ASP A 84 10.74 -10.78 11.40
N ASP A 85 10.31 -11.12 12.62
CA ASP A 85 9.17 -12.00 12.86
C ASP A 85 7.82 -11.29 12.60
N ARG A 86 7.82 -9.97 12.38
CA ARG A 86 6.58 -9.21 12.17
C ARG A 86 5.79 -9.66 10.94
N GLY A 87 6.45 -10.32 9.98
CA GLY A 87 5.77 -10.96 8.85
C GLY A 87 4.72 -12.00 9.26
N GLY A 88 4.86 -12.59 10.44
CA GLY A 88 3.90 -13.54 11.01
C GLY A 88 2.73 -12.90 11.76
N LEU A 89 2.70 -11.58 11.94
CA LEU A 89 1.63 -10.85 12.66
C LEU A 89 0.40 -10.58 11.78
N VAL A 90 0.07 -11.52 10.89
CA VAL A 90 -1.13 -11.45 10.06
C VAL A 90 -2.31 -11.92 10.89
N LEU A 91 -3.33 -11.08 11.00
CA LEU A 91 -4.58 -11.36 11.72
C LEU A 91 -5.38 -12.44 11.01
N GLU A 92 -6.02 -13.32 11.79
CA GLU A 92 -7.00 -14.27 11.25
C GLU A 92 -8.24 -13.53 10.71
N PRO A 93 -9.06 -14.14 9.84
CA PRO A 93 -10.12 -13.42 9.14
C PRO A 93 -11.12 -12.67 10.05
N GLN A 94 -11.49 -13.25 11.20
CA GLN A 94 -12.39 -12.59 12.16
C GLN A 94 -11.70 -11.41 12.87
N GLU A 95 -10.45 -11.59 13.29
CA GLU A 95 -9.66 -10.53 13.93
C GLU A 95 -9.40 -9.38 12.97
N ALA A 96 -9.18 -9.68 11.69
CA ALA A 96 -9.06 -8.68 10.63
C ALA A 96 -10.37 -7.91 10.43
N LEU A 97 -11.55 -8.56 10.46
CA LEU A 97 -12.82 -7.84 10.41
C LEU A 97 -13.00 -6.89 11.59
N ASP A 98 -12.72 -7.36 12.81
CA ASP A 98 -12.85 -6.55 14.01
C ASP A 98 -11.86 -5.36 13.98
N ALA A 99 -10.63 -5.59 13.53
CA ALA A 99 -9.64 -4.54 13.34
C ALA A 99 -10.06 -3.52 12.27
N LEU A 100 -10.63 -3.97 11.15
CA LEU A 100 -11.14 -3.11 10.07
C LEU A 100 -12.29 -2.20 10.53
N GLU A 101 -13.16 -2.70 11.41
CA GLU A 101 -14.23 -1.95 12.05
C GLU A 101 -13.67 -0.89 13.03
N ALA A 102 -12.57 -1.20 13.71
CA ALA A 102 -11.92 -0.34 14.69
C ALA A 102 -10.96 0.72 14.10
N LEU A 103 -10.64 0.66 12.81
CA LEU A 103 -9.77 1.66 12.16
C LEU A 103 -10.36 3.07 12.29
N PRO A 104 -9.50 4.11 12.45
CA PRO A 104 -9.96 5.49 12.42
C PRO A 104 -10.53 5.86 11.04
N ALA A 105 -11.20 7.01 10.96
CA ALA A 105 -11.61 7.57 9.67
C ALA A 105 -10.38 7.84 8.77
N ASP A 106 -10.56 7.70 7.45
CA ASP A 106 -9.55 8.07 6.46
C ASP A 106 -9.08 9.52 6.65
N LEU A 107 -7.80 9.78 6.39
CA LEU A 107 -7.19 11.11 6.42
C LEU A 107 -6.54 11.45 5.07
N PRO A 108 -7.35 11.81 4.04
CA PRO A 108 -6.85 12.08 2.70
C PRO A 108 -5.76 13.16 2.66
N ALA A 109 -4.66 12.89 1.95
CA ALA A 109 -3.59 13.84 1.76
C ALA A 109 -4.05 15.06 0.94
N PRO A 110 -3.84 16.29 1.41
CA PRO A 110 -4.27 17.50 0.71
C PRO A 110 -3.48 17.77 -0.58
N GLN A 111 -2.29 17.18 -0.69
CA GLN A 111 -1.39 17.33 -1.82
C GLN A 111 -0.80 15.97 -2.18
N SER A 112 -0.55 15.71 -3.47
CA SER A 112 0.22 14.55 -3.93
C SER A 112 1.63 14.59 -3.35
N TRP A 113 2.25 13.43 -3.13
CA TRP A 113 3.59 13.32 -2.54
C TRP A 113 4.74 13.93 -3.38
N GLY A 114 4.45 14.42 -4.59
CA GLY A 114 5.42 15.03 -5.52
C GLY A 114 6.20 16.19 -4.91
N GLN A 115 5.53 17.07 -4.13
CA GLN A 115 6.18 18.18 -3.44
C GLN A 115 7.24 17.75 -2.39
N GLY A 116 7.14 16.53 -1.85
CA GLY A 116 8.10 16.02 -0.86
C GLY A 116 9.25 15.19 -1.44
N GLY A 117 9.42 15.18 -2.77
CA GLY A 117 10.70 14.82 -3.37
C GLY A 117 11.00 13.32 -3.50
N SER A 118 10.00 12.50 -3.87
CA SER A 118 10.06 11.04 -4.10
C SER A 118 9.79 10.16 -2.86
N ARG A 119 9.70 8.83 -3.08
CA ARG A 119 9.67 7.80 -2.02
C ARG A 119 10.68 8.10 -0.92
N LYS A 120 11.90 8.48 -1.29
CA LYS A 120 13.01 8.69 -0.34
C LYS A 120 12.77 9.88 0.60
N GLY A 121 12.17 10.96 0.11
CA GLY A 121 11.86 12.13 0.94
C GLY A 121 10.75 11.86 1.96
N TRP A 122 9.81 10.96 1.65
CA TRP A 122 8.73 10.61 2.57
C TRP A 122 9.02 9.39 3.45
N PHE A 123 9.71 8.37 2.94
CA PHE A 123 9.84 7.08 3.62
C PHE A 123 11.28 6.72 3.95
N GLY A 124 12.24 7.61 3.67
CA GLY A 124 13.66 7.37 3.90
C GLY A 124 14.31 6.50 2.81
N GLU A 125 15.56 6.12 3.05
CA GLU A 125 16.27 5.19 2.15
C GLU A 125 15.53 3.86 2.06
N ALA A 126 15.57 3.23 0.89
CA ALA A 126 14.98 1.91 0.71
C ALA A 126 15.91 0.84 1.30
N TRP A 127 15.31 -0.18 1.92
CA TRP A 127 16.01 -1.38 2.42
C TRP A 127 17.06 -1.02 3.48
N VAL A 128 16.61 -0.30 4.50
CA VAL A 128 17.48 0.04 5.63
C VAL A 128 17.37 -1.06 6.66
N ASP A 129 18.51 -1.54 7.14
CA ASP A 129 18.61 -2.32 8.37
C ASP A 129 18.13 -1.46 9.56
N VAL A 130 16.87 -1.62 9.94
CA VAL A 130 16.18 -0.76 10.91
C VAL A 130 16.35 -1.23 12.36
N ASP A 131 16.62 -2.51 12.57
CA ASP A 131 16.87 -3.10 13.90
C ASP A 131 18.36 -3.35 14.18
N GLY A 132 19.22 -3.17 13.19
CA GLY A 132 20.67 -3.11 13.31
C GLY A 132 21.32 -4.49 13.40
N ASP A 133 20.69 -5.50 12.80
CA ASP A 133 21.13 -6.89 12.87
C ASP A 133 22.23 -7.23 11.84
N GLY A 134 22.46 -6.36 10.84
CA GLY A 134 23.43 -6.51 9.76
C GLY A 134 22.87 -7.16 8.48
N CYS A 135 21.55 -7.35 8.37
CA CYS A 135 20.83 -7.69 7.16
C CYS A 135 20.05 -6.45 6.67
N ASP A 136 20.06 -6.18 5.37
CA ASP A 136 19.13 -5.17 4.86
C ASP A 136 17.74 -5.79 4.66
N THR A 137 16.70 -4.96 4.74
CA THR A 137 15.31 -5.43 4.62
C THR A 137 15.04 -6.18 3.31
N ARG A 138 15.73 -5.86 2.22
CA ARG A 138 15.51 -6.62 0.97
C ARG A 138 16.01 -8.05 1.15
N ASN A 139 17.17 -8.25 1.74
CA ASN A 139 17.73 -9.57 1.97
C ASN A 139 16.95 -10.33 3.05
N GLU A 140 16.45 -9.68 4.10
CA GLU A 140 15.53 -10.30 5.07
C GLU A 140 14.31 -10.90 4.35
N ILE A 141 13.62 -10.10 3.52
CA ILE A 141 12.41 -10.55 2.84
C ILE A 141 12.70 -11.63 1.80
N LEU A 142 13.79 -11.51 1.04
CA LEU A 142 14.19 -12.57 0.10
C LEU A 142 14.57 -13.86 0.83
N ALA A 143 15.25 -13.78 1.97
CA ALA A 143 15.63 -14.96 2.76
C ALA A 143 14.39 -15.67 3.33
N ARG A 144 13.38 -14.90 3.75
CA ARG A 144 12.10 -15.40 4.25
C ARG A 144 11.26 -16.06 3.16
N ASP A 145 11.12 -15.40 2.00
CA ASP A 145 10.12 -15.75 1.00
C ASP A 145 10.65 -16.68 -0.10
N LEU A 146 11.96 -16.76 -0.32
CA LEU A 146 12.54 -17.68 -1.29
C LEU A 146 12.81 -19.05 -0.68
N SER A 147 12.33 -20.09 -1.35
CA SER A 147 12.76 -21.45 -1.08
C SER A 147 14.14 -21.71 -1.69
N GLN A 148 14.93 -22.58 -1.05
CA GLN A 148 16.28 -22.96 -1.50
C GLN A 148 17.19 -21.73 -1.73
N ALA A 149 17.09 -20.73 -0.87
CA ALA A 149 17.90 -19.52 -0.96
C ALA A 149 19.40 -19.86 -0.86
N ASP A 150 20.19 -19.32 -1.78
CA ASP A 150 21.66 -19.35 -1.76
C ASP A 150 22.18 -17.95 -1.42
N TYR A 151 23.27 -17.89 -0.67
CA TYR A 151 23.79 -16.68 -0.04
C TYR A 151 25.24 -16.43 -0.41
N SER A 152 25.59 -15.16 -0.61
CA SER A 152 26.99 -14.73 -0.77
C SER A 152 27.44 -13.74 0.30
N ARG A 153 28.69 -13.86 0.77
CA ARG A 153 29.30 -13.01 1.81
C ARG A 153 29.86 -11.68 1.33
N SER A 154 30.14 -11.51 0.02
CA SER A 154 30.68 -10.22 -0.45
C SER A 154 29.53 -9.26 -0.78
N PRO A 155 29.58 -7.99 -0.35
CA PRO A 155 28.59 -6.99 -0.73
C PRO A 155 28.47 -6.85 -2.26
N GLY A 156 27.25 -6.75 -2.78
CA GLY A 156 26.98 -6.45 -4.20
C GLY A 156 26.64 -7.66 -5.09
N ALA A 157 26.33 -7.40 -6.36
CA ALA A 157 26.06 -8.46 -7.35
C ALA A 157 27.39 -9.13 -7.77
N GLN A 158 27.45 -10.47 -7.72
CA GLN A 158 28.67 -11.24 -7.95
C GLN A 158 28.61 -12.12 -9.19
N GLY A 159 29.74 -12.68 -9.63
CA GLY A 159 29.73 -13.73 -10.65
C GLY A 159 29.16 -15.05 -10.10
N PRO A 160 28.56 -15.92 -10.95
CA PRO A 160 28.01 -17.23 -10.53
C PRO A 160 28.99 -18.17 -9.79
N GLN A 161 30.29 -17.96 -9.94
CA GLN A 161 31.35 -18.74 -9.29
C GLN A 161 31.81 -18.16 -7.94
N GLU A 162 31.62 -16.86 -7.70
CA GLU A 162 31.98 -16.16 -6.46
C GLU A 162 30.85 -16.26 -5.43
N ALA A 163 29.62 -16.44 -5.89
CA ALA A 163 28.41 -16.41 -5.08
C ALA A 163 27.98 -17.76 -4.49
N ARG A 164 28.45 -18.89 -5.02
CA ARG A 164 28.00 -20.23 -4.61
C ARG A 164 28.79 -20.75 -3.41
N GLY A 165 28.08 -21.06 -2.33
CA GLY A 165 28.60 -21.90 -1.23
C GLY A 165 29.56 -21.21 -0.27
N ALA A 166 29.52 -19.88 -0.15
CA ALA A 166 30.37 -19.12 0.77
C ALA A 166 29.64 -18.53 1.98
N GLY A 167 28.30 -18.50 2.03
CA GLY A 167 27.50 -17.79 3.05
C GLY A 167 26.94 -18.66 4.17
N ALA A 168 26.73 -18.06 5.34
CA ALA A 168 26.01 -18.68 6.45
C ALA A 168 24.57 -19.06 6.03
N SER A 169 23.94 -19.99 6.77
CA SER A 169 22.54 -20.38 6.56
C SER A 169 21.52 -19.29 6.91
N VAL A 170 21.99 -18.12 7.39
CA VAL A 170 21.20 -16.99 7.89
C VAL A 170 22.05 -15.70 7.85
N CYS A 171 21.44 -14.53 7.64
CA CYS A 171 22.04 -13.20 7.90
C CYS A 171 22.51 -13.11 9.38
N PRO A 172 23.64 -12.43 9.71
CA PRO A 172 24.13 -11.16 9.12
C PRO A 172 25.29 -11.28 8.10
N ASP A 173 25.49 -10.23 7.29
CA ASP A 173 26.50 -10.06 6.22
C ASP A 173 26.32 -10.91 4.94
N ALA A 174 25.10 -11.40 4.71
CA ALA A 174 24.79 -12.26 3.57
C ALA A 174 23.85 -11.56 2.58
N THR A 175 24.24 -11.57 1.30
CA THR A 175 23.36 -11.18 0.20
C THR A 175 22.65 -12.42 -0.35
N VAL A 176 21.31 -12.41 -0.40
CA VAL A 176 20.54 -13.47 -1.07
C VAL A 176 20.83 -13.39 -2.56
N TRP A 177 21.45 -14.44 -3.08
CA TRP A 177 21.96 -14.52 -4.44
C TRP A 177 20.98 -15.20 -5.39
N SER A 178 20.36 -16.28 -4.96
CA SER A 178 19.35 -16.98 -5.75
C SER A 178 18.37 -17.73 -4.86
N GLY A 179 17.26 -18.18 -5.43
CA GLY A 179 16.27 -19.01 -4.78
C GLY A 179 15.08 -19.21 -5.71
N THR A 180 14.03 -19.85 -5.21
CA THR A 180 12.79 -20.05 -5.96
C THR A 180 11.64 -19.41 -5.21
N LEU A 181 11.00 -18.43 -5.84
CA LEU A 181 9.80 -17.77 -5.35
C LEU A 181 8.58 -18.58 -5.76
N GLN A 182 7.71 -18.87 -4.81
CA GLN A 182 6.33 -19.24 -5.08
C GLN A 182 5.50 -17.97 -4.95
N ASP A 183 5.22 -17.31 -6.07
CA ASP A 183 4.71 -15.95 -6.07
C ASP A 183 3.26 -15.91 -5.55
N PRO A 184 3.00 -15.20 -4.44
CA PRO A 184 1.66 -15.13 -3.88
C PRO A 184 0.68 -14.40 -4.80
N TYR A 185 1.13 -13.48 -5.66
CA TYR A 185 0.24 -12.62 -6.44
C TYR A 185 -0.30 -13.26 -7.72
N THR A 186 0.49 -14.08 -8.37
CA THR A 186 0.17 -14.74 -9.65
C THR A 186 0.04 -16.26 -9.51
N GLY A 187 0.59 -16.85 -8.44
CA GLY A 187 0.67 -18.30 -8.26
C GLY A 187 1.79 -18.95 -9.09
N ALA A 188 2.61 -18.14 -9.78
CA ALA A 188 3.71 -18.64 -10.59
C ALA A 188 4.92 -19.04 -9.72
N THR A 189 5.68 -20.01 -10.21
CA THR A 189 7.01 -20.34 -9.67
C THR A 189 8.07 -19.56 -10.44
N ILE A 190 8.86 -18.73 -9.75
CA ILE A 190 9.87 -17.86 -10.37
C ILE A 190 11.25 -18.21 -9.82
N ALA A 191 12.18 -18.56 -10.71
CA ALA A 191 13.58 -18.73 -10.34
C ALA A 191 14.24 -17.34 -10.21
N PHE A 192 14.65 -17.00 -9.00
CA PHE A 192 15.40 -15.79 -8.70
C PHE A 192 16.90 -16.06 -8.77
N GLN A 193 17.61 -15.20 -9.49
CA GLN A 193 19.06 -15.08 -9.53
C GLN A 193 19.40 -13.59 -9.63
N ARG A 194 19.99 -13.04 -8.57
CA ARG A 194 20.42 -11.65 -8.52
C ARG A 194 21.29 -11.34 -9.75
N GLY A 195 20.95 -10.26 -10.43
CA GLY A 195 21.47 -9.96 -11.76
C GLY A 195 20.42 -9.28 -12.65
N GLN A 196 20.84 -8.78 -13.80
CA GLN A 196 19.99 -7.99 -14.71
C GLN A 196 18.76 -8.77 -15.19
N ASP A 197 18.86 -10.09 -15.30
CA ASP A 197 17.84 -10.90 -15.95
C ASP A 197 16.62 -11.20 -15.06
N THR A 198 16.80 -11.42 -13.75
CA THR A 198 15.67 -11.84 -12.88
C THR A 198 15.47 -10.96 -11.64
N SER A 199 16.34 -9.99 -11.35
CA SER A 199 16.10 -9.08 -10.22
C SER A 199 14.89 -8.17 -10.45
N ALA A 200 14.56 -7.87 -11.71
CA ALA A 200 13.34 -7.16 -12.06
C ALA A 200 12.11 -8.08 -11.98
N ALA A 201 12.28 -9.38 -12.22
CA ALA A 201 11.22 -10.38 -12.14
C ALA A 201 10.78 -10.69 -10.70
N VAL A 202 11.68 -10.54 -9.71
CA VAL A 202 11.32 -10.64 -8.28
C VAL A 202 11.58 -9.31 -7.56
N GLN A 203 10.49 -8.65 -7.21
CA GLN A 203 10.49 -7.37 -6.50
C GLN A 203 10.06 -7.57 -5.05
N ILE A 204 10.40 -6.61 -4.18
CA ILE A 204 9.85 -6.57 -2.83
C ILE A 204 8.73 -5.53 -2.85
N ASP A 205 7.49 -6.01 -2.74
CA ASP A 205 6.29 -5.17 -2.72
C ASP A 205 5.92 -4.75 -1.30
N HIS A 206 5.33 -3.57 -1.20
CA HIS A 206 4.61 -3.09 -0.03
C HIS A 206 3.13 -3.46 -0.15
N VAL A 207 2.65 -4.47 0.60
CA VAL A 207 1.24 -4.94 0.55
C VAL A 207 0.26 -3.77 0.58
N VAL A 208 0.47 -2.82 1.49
CA VAL A 208 -0.12 -1.47 1.41
C VAL A 208 0.91 -0.52 0.76
N PRO A 209 0.70 -0.07 -0.50
CA PRO A 209 1.68 0.73 -1.23
C PRO A 209 2.08 2.02 -0.51
N LEU A 210 3.33 2.46 -0.64
CA LEU A 210 3.80 3.68 0.03
C LEU A 210 3.04 4.95 -0.39
N ASN A 211 2.67 5.09 -1.66
CA ASN A 211 1.86 6.23 -2.09
C ASN A 211 0.40 6.13 -1.58
N TYR A 212 -0.12 4.91 -1.40
CA TYR A 212 -1.43 4.67 -0.78
C TYR A 212 -1.40 5.08 0.70
N LEU A 213 -0.38 4.61 1.44
CA LEU A 213 -0.13 5.03 2.83
C LEU A 213 -0.08 6.55 2.94
N TYR A 214 0.71 7.20 2.07
CA TYR A 214 0.79 8.66 2.03
C TYR A 214 -0.58 9.29 1.75
N ALA A 215 -1.30 8.81 0.74
CA ALA A 215 -2.59 9.37 0.33
C ALA A 215 -3.68 9.29 1.41
N HIS A 216 -3.58 8.33 2.34
CA HIS A 216 -4.63 8.03 3.33
C HIS A 216 -4.24 8.32 4.79
N GLY A 217 -3.11 8.98 5.02
CA GLY A 217 -2.80 9.55 6.34
C GLY A 217 -1.32 9.62 6.68
N ALA A 218 -0.47 8.83 6.03
CA ALA A 218 0.95 8.78 6.38
C ALA A 218 1.70 10.10 6.12
N TRP A 219 1.16 11.00 5.29
CA TRP A 219 1.66 12.38 5.13
C TRP A 219 1.75 13.14 6.46
N SER A 220 0.91 12.79 7.45
CA SER A 220 0.85 13.40 8.77
C SER A 220 1.70 12.67 9.83
N TRP A 221 2.24 11.50 9.49
CA TRP A 221 2.98 10.68 10.45
C TRP A 221 4.40 11.23 10.71
N PRO A 222 4.95 10.97 11.92
CA PRO A 222 6.37 11.15 12.18
C PRO A 222 7.22 10.43 11.13
N GLU A 223 8.36 11.02 10.76
CA GLU A 223 9.29 10.45 9.78
C GLU A 223 9.72 9.02 10.17
N ARG A 224 9.97 8.77 11.45
CA ARG A 224 10.32 7.45 11.95
C ARG A 224 9.22 6.41 11.68
N THR A 225 7.95 6.76 11.86
CA THR A 225 6.83 5.84 11.57
C THR A 225 6.75 5.53 10.08
N ARG A 226 6.98 6.53 9.21
CA ARG A 226 7.06 6.31 7.76
C ARG A 226 8.23 5.40 7.38
N LEU A 227 9.40 5.59 7.97
CA LEU A 227 10.54 4.70 7.76
C LEU A 227 10.23 3.26 8.19
N LEU A 228 9.61 3.08 9.35
CA LEU A 228 9.27 1.75 9.89
C LEU A 228 8.27 1.02 9.00
N VAL A 229 7.15 1.63 8.61
CA VAL A 229 6.15 0.96 7.74
C VAL A 229 6.72 0.58 6.36
N ALA A 230 7.73 1.32 5.89
CA ALA A 230 8.40 1.04 4.63
C ALA A 230 9.41 -0.11 4.69
N ASN A 231 9.82 -0.53 5.90
CA ASN A 231 10.76 -1.63 6.11
C ASN A 231 10.15 -2.76 6.96
N ASP A 232 8.85 -2.71 7.27
CA ASP A 232 8.18 -3.68 8.15
C ASP A 232 7.88 -4.99 7.41
N PRO A 233 8.40 -6.15 7.87
CA PRO A 233 8.11 -7.45 7.26
C PRO A 233 6.61 -7.81 7.17
N LEU A 234 5.75 -7.22 8.01
CA LEU A 234 4.29 -7.34 7.90
C LEU A 234 3.77 -6.71 6.61
N ASN A 235 4.37 -5.60 6.17
CA ASN A 235 3.99 -4.88 4.97
C ASN A 235 4.78 -5.32 3.73
N LEU A 236 5.73 -6.25 3.84
CA LEU A 236 6.63 -6.61 2.75
C LEU A 236 6.50 -8.05 2.28
N LEU A 237 6.57 -8.28 0.97
CA LEU A 237 6.58 -9.59 0.31
C LEU A 237 7.52 -9.59 -0.90
N ALA A 238 8.24 -10.69 -1.13
CA ALA A 238 8.82 -10.97 -2.44
C ALA A 238 7.70 -11.42 -3.39
N VAL A 239 7.60 -10.76 -4.55
CA VAL A 239 6.52 -10.99 -5.53
C VAL A 239 7.02 -10.89 -6.97
N ASP A 240 6.21 -11.36 -7.91
CA ASP A 240 6.38 -11.12 -9.34
C ASP A 240 6.43 -9.61 -9.65
N GLY A 241 7.41 -9.23 -10.47
CA GLY A 241 7.67 -7.83 -10.81
C GLY A 241 6.55 -7.18 -11.62
N ASP A 242 6.01 -7.87 -12.62
CA ASP A 242 4.95 -7.32 -13.48
C ASP A 242 3.64 -7.17 -12.69
N ALA A 243 3.34 -8.11 -11.79
CA ALA A 243 2.21 -8.02 -10.88
C ALA A 243 2.34 -6.81 -9.92
N ASN A 244 3.53 -6.57 -9.39
CA ASN A 244 3.82 -5.40 -8.55
C ASN A 244 3.68 -4.08 -9.31
N GLU A 245 4.18 -4.03 -10.55
CA GLU A 245 4.05 -2.86 -11.42
C GLU A 245 2.58 -2.59 -11.79
N ALA A 246 1.80 -3.65 -12.07
CA ALA A 246 0.37 -3.55 -12.32
C ALA A 246 -0.43 -3.08 -11.10
N LYS A 247 -0.02 -3.47 -9.89
CA LYS A 247 -0.60 -2.99 -8.62
C LYS A 247 -0.35 -1.50 -8.42
N GLY A 248 0.87 -1.04 -8.70
CA GLY A 248 1.23 0.37 -8.56
C GLY A 248 0.95 0.93 -7.16
N ALA A 249 0.11 1.98 -7.10
CA ALA A 249 -0.26 2.64 -5.86
C ALA A 249 -1.66 2.23 -5.34
N CYS A 250 -2.26 1.20 -5.91
CA CYS A 250 -3.65 0.85 -5.68
C CYS A 250 -3.88 0.07 -4.37
N GLY A 251 -4.98 0.41 -3.70
CA GLY A 251 -5.61 -0.43 -2.69
C GLY A 251 -6.61 -1.42 -3.33
N PRO A 252 -7.39 -2.15 -2.51
CA PRO A 252 -8.38 -3.14 -2.95
C PRO A 252 -9.46 -2.63 -3.92
N ALA A 253 -9.92 -1.39 -3.76
CA ALA A 253 -11.02 -0.79 -4.51
C ALA A 253 -10.64 0.54 -5.18
N THR A 254 -9.67 1.27 -4.63
CA THR A 254 -9.30 2.60 -5.14
C THR A 254 -7.80 2.77 -5.36
N CYS A 255 -7.42 3.74 -6.19
CA CYS A 255 -6.02 4.18 -6.31
C CYS A 255 -5.88 5.69 -6.22
N PRO A 256 -4.81 6.17 -5.56
CA PRO A 256 -4.35 7.54 -5.69
C PRO A 256 -3.90 7.82 -7.13
N MET A 257 -4.38 8.91 -7.72
CA MET A 257 -4.08 9.30 -9.09
C MET A 257 -3.87 10.80 -9.22
N GLY A 258 -3.18 11.19 -10.30
CA GLY A 258 -2.92 12.58 -10.65
C GLY A 258 -1.83 13.21 -9.79
N SER A 259 -1.69 14.53 -9.91
CA SER A 259 -0.74 15.31 -9.11
C SER A 259 -1.32 16.67 -8.73
N SER A 260 -0.77 17.26 -7.68
CA SER A 260 -1.16 18.59 -7.23
C SER A 260 -0.73 19.67 -8.22
N GLU A 261 0.41 19.48 -8.89
CA GLU A 261 0.93 20.38 -9.91
C GLU A 261 -0.01 20.48 -11.11
N THR A 262 -0.67 19.38 -11.47
CA THR A 262 -1.66 19.35 -12.57
C THR A 262 -3.09 19.66 -12.11
N GLY A 263 -3.32 19.85 -10.80
CA GLY A 263 -4.66 20.06 -10.24
C GLY A 263 -5.58 18.84 -10.36
N THR A 264 -5.03 17.63 -10.53
CA THR A 264 -5.80 16.39 -10.75
C THR A 264 -5.66 15.39 -9.61
N TRP A 265 -4.96 15.75 -8.53
CA TRP A 265 -4.74 14.89 -7.37
C TRP A 265 -6.06 14.40 -6.77
N GLN A 266 -6.21 13.09 -6.70
CA GLN A 266 -7.32 12.40 -6.06
C GLN A 266 -6.76 11.19 -5.32
N THR A 267 -7.10 11.04 -4.05
CA THR A 267 -6.59 9.94 -3.21
C THR A 267 -7.27 8.60 -3.49
N ALA A 268 -8.52 8.63 -3.95
CA ALA A 268 -9.36 7.44 -4.14
C ALA A 268 -10.18 7.50 -5.45
N ALA A 269 -9.50 7.45 -6.60
CA ALA A 269 -10.15 7.62 -7.91
C ALA A 269 -9.92 6.49 -8.91
N GLY A 270 -8.76 5.83 -8.87
CA GLY A 270 -8.43 4.74 -9.77
C GLY A 270 -9.18 3.45 -9.44
N GLN A 271 -9.16 2.48 -10.35
CA GLN A 271 -9.65 1.13 -10.06
C GLN A 271 -8.66 0.41 -9.18
N GLY A 272 -9.11 -0.11 -8.03
CA GLY A 272 -8.27 -0.90 -7.14
C GLY A 272 -7.68 -2.16 -7.79
N TRP A 273 -6.81 -2.82 -7.04
CA TRP A 273 -6.07 -3.98 -7.49
C TRP A 273 -6.21 -5.14 -6.51
N TRP A 274 -6.31 -6.36 -7.06
CA TRP A 274 -6.30 -7.62 -6.32
C TRP A 274 -5.32 -8.61 -6.97
N PRO A 275 -4.69 -9.50 -6.19
CA PRO A 275 -3.93 -10.62 -6.72
C PRO A 275 -4.71 -11.43 -7.75
N ALA A 276 -4.05 -11.84 -8.83
CA ALA A 276 -4.62 -12.74 -9.83
C ALA A 276 -4.78 -14.15 -9.26
N ASN A 277 -3.86 -14.57 -8.39
CA ASN A 277 -3.96 -15.79 -7.62
C ASN A 277 -5.08 -15.69 -6.60
N ARG A 278 -6.21 -16.37 -6.87
CA ARG A 278 -7.37 -16.38 -6.00
C ARG A 278 -7.09 -17.05 -4.65
N GLU A 279 -6.25 -18.08 -4.63
CA GLU A 279 -5.90 -18.81 -3.40
C GLU A 279 -5.20 -17.93 -2.36
N TYR A 280 -4.64 -16.79 -2.77
CA TYR A 280 -3.95 -15.84 -1.90
C TYR A 280 -4.81 -14.64 -1.47
N ARG A 281 -6.00 -14.44 -2.04
CA ARG A 281 -6.79 -13.20 -1.79
C ARG A 281 -7.24 -13.06 -0.34
N CYS A 282 -7.53 -14.17 0.33
CA CYS A 282 -7.82 -14.16 1.76
C CYS A 282 -6.62 -13.66 2.58
N GLN A 283 -5.42 -14.19 2.33
CA GLN A 283 -4.20 -13.78 3.02
C GLN A 283 -3.84 -12.32 2.68
N TYR A 284 -4.05 -11.90 1.43
CA TYR A 284 -3.87 -10.51 1.01
C TYR A 284 -4.79 -9.56 1.80
N ALA A 285 -6.09 -9.86 1.90
CA ALA A 285 -7.03 -9.03 2.66
C ALA A 285 -6.68 -8.96 4.15
N GLN A 286 -6.37 -10.12 4.76
CA GLN A 286 -5.93 -10.22 6.16
C GLN A 286 -4.68 -9.38 6.40
N ARG A 287 -3.64 -9.53 5.57
CA ARG A 287 -2.39 -8.80 5.72
C ARG A 287 -2.56 -7.30 5.47
N PHE A 288 -3.36 -6.90 4.48
CA PHE A 288 -3.65 -5.47 4.22
C PHE A 288 -4.26 -4.80 5.46
N VAL A 289 -5.26 -5.44 6.09
CA VAL A 289 -5.85 -4.93 7.33
C VAL A 289 -4.89 -5.00 8.50
N SER A 290 -4.06 -6.05 8.60
CA SER A 290 -3.05 -6.17 9.65
C SER A 290 -2.07 -5.00 9.62
N VAL A 291 -1.60 -4.61 8.43
CA VAL A 291 -0.77 -3.40 8.26
C VAL A 291 -1.55 -2.14 8.63
N ALA A 292 -2.77 -1.96 8.11
CA ALA A 292 -3.56 -0.78 8.41
C ALA A 292 -3.81 -0.63 9.92
N SER A 293 -4.13 -1.72 10.61
CA SER A 293 -4.33 -1.78 12.06
C SER A 293 -3.07 -1.48 12.85
N ALA A 294 -1.95 -2.12 12.50
CA ALA A 294 -0.66 -1.93 13.16
C ALA A 294 -0.15 -0.47 13.11
N TYR A 295 -0.56 0.28 12.07
CA TYR A 295 -0.19 1.67 11.87
C TYR A 295 -1.35 2.66 12.02
N GLY A 296 -2.50 2.25 12.57
CA GLY A 296 -3.66 3.13 12.77
C GLY A 296 -4.08 3.90 11.50
N LEU A 297 -3.93 3.28 10.33
CA LEU A 297 -4.23 3.89 9.04
C LEU A 297 -5.74 3.78 8.77
N GLY A 298 -6.43 4.91 8.70
CA GLY A 298 -7.80 4.96 8.19
C GLY A 298 -7.83 4.64 6.70
N LEU A 299 -8.92 4.01 6.24
CA LEU A 299 -9.09 3.60 4.84
C LEU A 299 -10.32 4.27 4.24
N PRO A 300 -10.29 4.66 2.95
CA PRO A 300 -11.47 5.19 2.27
C PRO A 300 -12.57 4.11 2.22
N GLN A 301 -13.83 4.55 2.29
CA GLN A 301 -14.95 3.63 2.46
C GLN A 301 -15.04 2.52 1.39
N PRO A 302 -14.78 2.75 0.08
CA PRO A 302 -14.80 1.68 -0.91
C PRO A 302 -13.77 0.58 -0.64
N ASP A 303 -12.55 0.92 -0.19
CA ASP A 303 -11.53 -0.07 0.17
C ASP A 303 -11.93 -0.85 1.44
N ARG A 304 -12.55 -0.18 2.42
CA ARG A 304 -13.11 -0.84 3.61
C ARG A 304 -14.19 -1.84 3.24
N ASP A 305 -15.08 -1.49 2.32
CA ASP A 305 -16.17 -2.37 1.90
C ASP A 305 -15.66 -3.57 1.11
N ALA A 306 -14.68 -3.37 0.23
CA ALA A 306 -14.02 -4.46 -0.49
C ALA A 306 -13.31 -5.44 0.45
N LEU A 307 -12.55 -4.93 1.42
CA LEU A 307 -11.89 -5.77 2.43
C LEU A 307 -12.89 -6.50 3.32
N ARG A 308 -13.93 -5.82 3.79
CA ARG A 308 -14.99 -6.45 4.59
C ARG A 308 -15.66 -7.59 3.82
N SER A 309 -15.98 -7.36 2.54
CA SER A 309 -16.62 -8.36 1.71
C SER A 309 -15.71 -9.57 1.49
N ALA A 310 -14.43 -9.35 1.15
CA ALA A 310 -13.47 -10.43 0.96
C ALA A 310 -13.25 -11.23 2.24
N LEU A 311 -13.04 -10.56 3.39
CA LEU A 311 -12.83 -11.24 4.67
C LEU A 311 -14.07 -12.02 5.14
N SER A 312 -15.28 -11.51 4.87
CA SER A 312 -16.52 -12.22 5.17
C SER A 312 -16.67 -13.49 4.33
N ASP A 313 -16.32 -13.43 3.05
CA ASP A 313 -16.28 -14.61 2.17
C ASP A 313 -15.25 -15.64 2.67
N CYS A 314 -14.04 -15.20 3.03
CA CYS A 314 -13.00 -16.07 3.60
C CYS A 314 -13.47 -16.78 4.87
N LEU A 315 -14.18 -16.09 5.78
CA LEU A 315 -14.77 -16.70 6.98
C LEU A 315 -15.85 -17.74 6.65
N ALA A 316 -16.57 -17.56 5.56
CA ALA A 316 -17.55 -18.52 5.07
C ALA A 316 -16.92 -19.73 4.33
N GLY A 317 -15.59 -19.78 4.22
CA GLY A 317 -14.85 -20.82 3.50
C GLY A 317 -14.70 -20.54 2.00
N GLY A 318 -14.97 -19.31 1.57
CA GLY A 318 -14.67 -18.83 0.22
C GLY A 318 -13.19 -18.45 0.05
N ASP A 319 -12.86 -17.90 -1.11
CA ASP A 319 -11.49 -17.56 -1.51
C ASP A 319 -11.22 -16.04 -1.52
N GLY A 320 -12.13 -15.24 -0.96
CA GLY A 320 -12.03 -13.79 -0.92
C GLY A 320 -12.37 -13.13 -2.25
N THR A 321 -12.91 -13.88 -3.21
CA THR A 321 -13.54 -13.30 -4.40
C THR A 321 -14.99 -12.99 -4.08
N THR A 322 -15.41 -11.73 -4.22
CA THR A 322 -16.83 -11.44 -4.16
C THR A 322 -17.51 -12.19 -5.29
N SER A 323 -18.50 -13.01 -4.97
CA SER A 323 -19.27 -13.66 -6.01
C SER A 323 -19.96 -12.55 -6.83
N VAL A 324 -20.01 -12.68 -8.16
CA VAL A 324 -20.71 -11.72 -9.05
C VAL A 324 -22.17 -11.46 -8.60
N LEU A 325 -22.74 -12.37 -7.81
CA LEU A 325 -24.06 -12.26 -7.21
C LEU A 325 -24.12 -11.32 -6.00
N GLU A 326 -23.04 -11.17 -5.23
CA GLU A 326 -22.97 -10.25 -4.08
C GLU A 326 -22.75 -8.80 -4.51
N ASP A 327 -21.94 -8.56 -5.55
CA ASP A 327 -21.83 -7.23 -6.17
C ASP A 327 -23.19 -6.77 -6.73
N ALA A 328 -23.95 -7.69 -7.33
CA ALA A 328 -25.30 -7.43 -7.80
C ALA A 328 -26.29 -7.19 -6.64
N ALA A 329 -26.18 -7.92 -5.54
CA ALA A 329 -27.05 -7.75 -4.36
C ALA A 329 -26.76 -6.47 -3.57
N GLY A 330 -25.48 -6.07 -3.46
CA GLY A 330 -25.05 -4.80 -2.86
C GLY A 330 -25.55 -3.61 -3.67
N THR A 331 -25.36 -3.64 -4.99
CA THR A 331 -25.88 -2.63 -5.92
C THR A 331 -27.41 -2.51 -5.82
N ALA A 332 -28.12 -3.62 -5.70
CA ALA A 332 -29.58 -3.62 -5.54
C ALA A 332 -30.04 -3.00 -4.21
N ARG A 333 -29.34 -3.25 -3.09
CA ARG A 333 -29.65 -2.65 -1.78
C ARG A 333 -29.39 -1.14 -1.77
N GLU A 334 -28.29 -0.69 -2.37
CA GLU A 334 -27.94 0.72 -2.42
C GLU A 334 -28.93 1.51 -3.29
N VAL A 335 -29.26 0.99 -4.48
CA VAL A 335 -30.30 1.56 -5.35
C VAL A 335 -31.67 1.54 -4.65
N GLY A 336 -32.01 0.45 -3.96
CA GLY A 336 -33.25 0.32 -3.19
C GLY A 336 -33.37 1.35 -2.06
N SER A 337 -32.29 1.60 -1.32
CA SER A 337 -32.25 2.59 -0.23
C SER A 337 -32.40 4.03 -0.73
N ARG A 338 -31.73 4.37 -1.84
CA ARG A 338 -31.85 5.69 -2.50
C ARG A 338 -33.25 5.91 -3.09
N MET A 339 -33.90 4.85 -3.59
CA MET A 339 -35.28 4.94 -4.08
C MET A 339 -36.31 5.01 -2.95
N ALA A 340 -36.10 4.34 -1.81
CA ALA A 340 -37.01 4.36 -0.67
C ALA A 340 -37.04 5.72 0.06
N GLY A 341 -35.95 6.49 0.01
CA GLY A 341 -35.89 7.85 0.57
C GLY A 341 -36.51 8.96 -0.30
N SER A 342 -36.95 8.63 -1.52
CA SER A 342 -37.50 9.59 -2.50
C SER A 342 -39.03 9.57 -2.48
N THR A 343 -39.66 10.73 -2.19
CA THR A 343 -41.12 10.91 -2.23
C THR A 343 -41.71 10.70 -3.63
N VAL A 344 -40.90 10.91 -4.68
CA VAL A 344 -41.27 10.69 -6.09
C VAL A 344 -41.40 9.19 -6.40
N SER A 345 -40.56 8.36 -5.79
CA SER A 345 -40.53 6.91 -6.01
C SER A 345 -41.73 6.20 -5.39
N LEU A 346 -42.19 6.64 -4.20
CA LEU A 346 -43.44 6.17 -3.59
C LEU A 346 -44.67 6.41 -4.48
N GLY A 347 -44.72 7.57 -5.15
CA GLY A 347 -45.79 7.89 -6.11
C GLY A 347 -45.79 6.97 -7.34
N LEU A 348 -44.62 6.65 -7.88
CA LEU A 348 -44.46 5.77 -9.03
C LEU A 348 -44.83 4.30 -8.72
N VAL A 349 -44.46 3.81 -7.52
CA VAL A 349 -44.82 2.44 -7.09
C VAL A 349 -46.35 2.31 -6.92
N ALA A 350 -47.01 3.31 -6.31
CA ALA A 350 -48.46 3.32 -6.18
C ALA A 350 -49.19 3.33 -7.54
N LEU A 351 -48.69 4.11 -8.50
CA LEU A 351 -49.23 4.17 -9.86
C LEU A 351 -49.06 2.82 -10.60
N GLY A 352 -47.89 2.18 -10.46
CA GLY A 352 -47.61 0.86 -11.04
C GLY A 352 -48.53 -0.24 -10.50
N ALA A 353 -48.78 -0.25 -9.19
CA ALA A 353 -49.70 -1.19 -8.54
C ALA A 353 -51.15 -1.00 -9.02
N LEU A 354 -51.59 0.24 -9.24
CA LEU A 354 -52.90 0.55 -9.81
C LEU A 354 -53.06 0.05 -11.25
N ILE A 355 -52.05 0.24 -12.10
CA ILE A 355 -52.06 -0.22 -13.50
C ILE A 355 -52.11 -1.76 -13.58
N LEU A 356 -51.32 -2.45 -12.76
CA LEU A 356 -51.31 -3.92 -12.71
C LEU A 356 -52.63 -4.48 -12.16
N GLY A 357 -53.18 -3.85 -11.11
CA GLY A 357 -54.50 -4.20 -10.57
C GLY A 357 -55.61 -4.06 -11.61
N TRP A 358 -55.60 -2.97 -12.39
CA TRP A 358 -56.58 -2.74 -13.46
C TRP A 358 -56.43 -3.75 -14.62
N GLY A 359 -55.19 -4.12 -14.97
CA GLY A 359 -54.90 -5.13 -15.98
C GLY A 359 -55.48 -6.51 -15.63
N LEU A 360 -55.38 -6.93 -14.37
CA LEU A 360 -55.93 -8.19 -13.88
C LEU A 360 -57.47 -8.20 -13.88
N ILE A 361 -58.10 -7.09 -13.46
CA ILE A 361 -59.57 -6.93 -13.48
C ILE A 361 -60.09 -6.96 -14.92
N ALA A 362 -59.45 -6.24 -15.85
CA ALA A 362 -59.84 -6.21 -17.26
C ALA A 362 -59.70 -7.58 -17.94
N ARG A 363 -58.67 -8.35 -17.57
CA ARG A 363 -58.43 -9.70 -18.11
C ARG A 363 -59.46 -10.71 -17.59
N GLY A 364 -59.86 -10.60 -16.32
CA GLY A 364 -60.97 -11.36 -15.73
C GLY A 364 -62.32 -11.08 -16.40
N ALA A 365 -62.60 -9.82 -16.73
CA ALA A 365 -63.82 -9.41 -17.42
C ALA A 365 -63.92 -9.96 -18.86
N ARG A 366 -62.79 -10.00 -19.60
CA ARG A 366 -62.74 -10.61 -20.95
C ARG A 366 -62.90 -12.13 -20.93
N GLY A 367 -62.40 -12.80 -19.90
CA GLY A 367 -62.58 -14.25 -19.69
C GLY A 367 -64.05 -14.63 -19.52
N ARG A 368 -64.81 -13.87 -18.71
CA ARG A 368 -66.25 -14.13 -18.48
C ARG A 368 -67.10 -13.92 -19.74
N ARG A 369 -66.77 -12.94 -20.60
CA ARG A 369 -67.47 -12.73 -21.89
C ARG A 369 -67.25 -13.87 -22.89
N ARG A 370 -66.05 -14.47 -22.94
CA ARG A 370 -65.76 -15.64 -23.81
C ARG A 370 -66.47 -16.92 -23.34
N ALA A 371 -66.64 -17.12 -22.03
CA ALA A 371 -67.40 -18.26 -21.49
C ALA A 371 -68.89 -18.20 -21.82
N GLY A 372 -69.51 -17.00 -21.77
CA GLY A 372 -70.91 -16.80 -22.15
C GLY A 372 -71.20 -17.06 -23.63
N ALA A 373 -70.27 -16.72 -24.52
CA ALA A 373 -70.39 -16.95 -25.97
C ALA A 373 -70.31 -18.45 -26.34
N ARG A 374 -69.49 -19.25 -25.62
CA ARG A 374 -69.42 -20.71 -25.85
C ARG A 374 -70.70 -21.44 -25.42
N ARG A 375 -71.35 -21.04 -24.32
CA ARG A 375 -72.64 -21.62 -23.88
C ARG A 375 -73.79 -21.37 -24.85
N ARG A 376 -73.82 -20.23 -25.55
CA ARG A 376 -74.85 -19.94 -26.56
C ARG A 376 -74.71 -20.75 -27.86
N ARG A 377 -73.52 -21.29 -28.15
CA ARG A 377 -73.27 -22.09 -29.37
C ARG A 377 -73.62 -23.58 -29.20
N SER A 378 -73.64 -24.12 -27.97
CA SER A 378 -74.04 -25.52 -27.73
C SER A 378 -75.55 -25.72 -27.58
N GLY A 379 -76.33 -24.66 -27.36
CA GLY A 379 -77.81 -24.74 -27.27
C GLY A 379 -78.55 -24.72 -28.61
N ARG A 380 -77.84 -24.63 -29.75
CA ARG A 380 -78.43 -24.55 -31.10
C ARG A 380 -78.20 -25.81 -31.94
N ARG A 381 -77.71 -26.89 -31.32
CA ARG A 381 -77.63 -28.24 -31.90
C ARG A 381 -78.37 -29.22 -30.97
N ARG A 382 -79.68 -29.09 -30.91
CA ARG A 382 -80.64 -30.15 -30.54
C ARG A 382 -81.91 -29.92 -31.32
#